data_AF-A0A932MEF1-F1
#
_entry.id   AF-A0A932MEF1-F1
#
_cell.length_a   1.000
_cell.length_b   1.000
_cell.length_c   1.000
_cell.angle_alpha   90.00
_cell.angle_beta   90.00
_cell.angle_gamma   90.00
#
_symmetry.space_group_name_H-M   'P 1'
#
loop_
_entity.id
_entity.type
_entity.pdbx_description
1 polymer ?
#
loop_
_entity_poly.entity_id
_entity_poly.type
_entity_poly.pdbx_seq_one_letter_code
_entity_poly.pdbx_strand_id
1 'polypeptide(L)'
;VTFAGIVKVYVIADGKAEERRVTTGQRRDGRVEILEGVKVGETVATSGLSQLATGTTVAVQAGARGAPSPAKSDTGNRKLETGNRKLDTGNRK
;
A
#
# COMPACT_ATOMS: atom_id res chain seq x y z
N VAL A 1 -6.59 29.18 -7.20
CA VAL A 1 -7.96 29.47 -6.73
C VAL A 1 -8.16 28.82 -5.37
N THR A 2 -8.27 29.62 -4.31
CA THR A 2 -8.51 29.18 -2.94
C THR A 2 -10.00 29.33 -2.68
N PHE A 3 -10.70 28.24 -2.32
CA PHE A 3 -12.10 28.30 -1.90
C PHE A 3 -12.16 28.14 -0.38
N ALA A 4 -12.36 29.26 0.33
CA ALA A 4 -12.80 29.38 1.72
C ALA A 4 -12.12 28.54 2.83
N GLY A 5 -10.87 28.10 2.66
CA GLY A 5 -10.10 27.44 3.74
C GLY A 5 -10.63 26.07 4.21
N ILE A 6 -11.62 25.50 3.51
CA ILE A 6 -12.17 24.18 3.85
C ILE A 6 -11.40 23.12 3.06
N VAL A 7 -10.58 22.34 3.75
CA VAL A 7 -9.92 21.17 3.17
C VAL A 7 -10.86 19.97 3.25
N LYS A 8 -10.94 19.21 2.17
CA LYS A 8 -11.72 17.98 2.10
C LYS A 8 -10.90 16.84 1.54
N VAL A 9 -11.24 15.62 1.96
CA VAL A 9 -10.70 14.36 1.46
C VAL A 9 -11.84 13.42 1.08
N TYR A 10 -11.54 12.35 0.37
CA TYR A 10 -12.48 11.27 0.11
C TYR A 10 -12.04 10.02 0.87
N VAL A 11 -12.87 9.59 1.82
CA VAL A 11 -12.70 8.30 2.53
C VAL A 11 -13.40 7.22 1.72
N ILE A 12 -12.79 6.06 1.59
CA ILE A 12 -13.38 4.91 0.91
C ILE A 12 -14.03 4.00 1.96
N ALA A 13 -15.36 3.92 1.90
CA ALA A 13 -16.18 3.05 2.74
C ALA A 13 -17.09 2.20 1.83
N ASP A 14 -17.12 0.89 2.07
CA ASP A 14 -17.97 -0.05 1.32
C ASP A 14 -17.86 0.07 -0.21
N GLY A 15 -16.64 0.32 -0.72
CA GLY A 15 -16.38 0.48 -2.15
C GLY A 15 -16.91 1.80 -2.74
N LYS A 16 -17.26 2.78 -1.91
CA LYS A 16 -17.72 4.10 -2.34
C LYS A 16 -16.88 5.20 -1.72
N ALA A 17 -16.77 6.32 -2.42
CA ALA A 17 -16.14 7.53 -1.91
C ALA A 17 -17.12 8.34 -1.05
N GLU A 18 -16.67 8.78 0.12
CA GLU A 18 -17.37 9.70 1.01
C GLU A 18 -16.57 10.99 1.15
N GLU A 19 -17.16 12.12 0.76
CA GLU A 19 -16.53 13.42 0.98
C GLU A 19 -16.53 13.76 2.46
N ARG A 20 -15.36 14.12 3.00
CA ARG A 20 -15.21 14.50 4.40
C ARG A 20 -14.36 15.74 4.53
N ARG A 21 -14.88 16.71 5.31
CA ARG A 21 -14.10 17.88 5.72
C ARG A 21 -13.07 17.46 6.76
N VAL A 22 -11.88 18.04 6.65
CA VAL A 22 -10.76 17.75 7.56
C VAL A 22 -10.09 19.02 8.03
N THR A 23 -9.51 18.94 9.23
CA THR A 23 -8.58 19.95 9.74
C THR A 23 -7.16 19.46 9.45
N THR A 24 -6.37 20.25 8.72
CA THR A 24 -4.98 19.92 8.40
C THR A 24 -4.00 20.68 9.29
N GLY A 25 -2.94 20.01 9.71
CA GLY A 25 -1.83 20.58 10.47
C GLY A 25 -0.63 20.92 9.58
N GLN A 26 0.55 20.51 10.02
CA GLN A 26 1.80 20.81 9.33
C GLN A 26 1.91 20.10 7.98
N ARG A 27 2.62 20.72 7.03
CA ARG A 27 2.98 20.14 5.74
C ARG A 27 4.49 20.00 5.66
N ARG A 28 4.97 18.77 5.44
CA ARG A 28 6.41 18.49 5.39
C ARG A 28 6.67 17.22 4.57
N ASP A 29 7.77 17.20 3.83
CA ASP A 29 8.26 16.02 3.11
C ASP A 29 7.20 15.37 2.18
N GLY A 30 6.41 16.21 1.50
CA GLY A 30 5.32 15.76 0.60
C GLY A 30 4.11 15.16 1.34
N ARG A 31 4.05 15.27 2.66
CA ARG A 31 2.95 14.80 3.52
C ARG A 31 2.22 15.97 4.16
N VAL A 32 0.94 15.73 4.45
CA VAL A 32 0.06 16.68 5.16
C VAL A 32 -0.46 15.97 6.38
N GLU A 33 -0.31 16.59 7.55
CA GLU A 33 -0.90 16.10 8.79
C GLU A 33 -2.41 16.32 8.81
N ILE A 34 -3.15 15.29 9.20
CA ILE A 34 -4.60 15.37 9.46
C ILE A 34 -4.78 15.40 10.97
N LEU A 35 -5.35 16.49 11.48
CA LEU A 35 -5.64 16.66 12.90
C LEU A 35 -7.02 16.12 13.25
N GLU A 36 -8.00 16.30 12.35
CA GLU A 36 -9.39 15.89 12.57
C GLU A 36 -10.07 15.47 11.26
N GLY A 37 -11.12 14.65 11.39
CA GLY A 37 -12.00 14.27 10.28
C GLY A 37 -11.64 12.97 9.57
N VAL A 38 -10.54 12.29 9.92
CA VAL A 38 -10.22 10.93 9.45
C VAL A 38 -9.78 10.08 10.63
N LYS A 39 -10.24 8.84 10.70
CA LYS A 39 -9.90 7.88 11.75
C LYS A 39 -8.79 6.93 11.29
N VAL A 40 -8.01 6.43 12.24
CA VAL A 40 -7.00 5.40 11.97
C VAL A 40 -7.66 4.17 11.35
N GLY A 41 -7.04 3.63 10.30
CA GLY A 41 -7.55 2.47 9.56
C GLY A 41 -8.49 2.82 8.40
N GLU A 42 -8.93 4.08 8.27
CA GLU A 42 -9.70 4.51 7.10
C GLU A 42 -8.81 4.59 5.85
N THR A 43 -9.34 4.17 4.71
CA THR A 43 -8.67 4.31 3.42
C THR A 43 -9.04 5.65 2.81
N VAL A 44 -8.04 6.45 2.43
CA VAL A 44 -8.25 7.77 1.81
C VAL A 44 -7.78 7.72 0.36
N ALA A 45 -8.59 8.27 -0.55
CA ALA A 45 -8.19 8.40 -1.94
C ALA A 45 -7.07 9.43 -2.09
N THR A 46 -5.98 9.05 -2.77
CA THR A 46 -4.85 9.94 -3.09
C THR A 46 -4.68 10.17 -4.59
N SER A 47 -5.50 9.51 -5.42
CA SER A 47 -5.47 9.53 -6.88
C SER A 47 -6.88 9.57 -7.46
N GLY A 48 -7.02 10.03 -8.71
CA GLY A 48 -8.32 10.08 -9.39
C GLY A 48 -9.32 11.08 -8.80
N LEU A 49 -8.86 12.01 -7.96
CA LEU A 49 -9.70 12.91 -7.15
C LEU A 49 -10.70 13.74 -7.98
N SER A 50 -10.34 14.14 -9.19
CA SER A 50 -11.22 14.91 -10.09
C SER A 50 -12.46 14.15 -10.56
N GLN A 51 -12.48 12.82 -10.41
CA GLN A 51 -13.59 11.94 -10.80
C GLN A 51 -14.47 11.55 -9.60
N LEU A 52 -14.10 11.96 -8.38
CA LEU A 52 -14.77 11.55 -7.16
C LEU A 52 -15.80 12.60 -6.71
N ALA A 53 -16.94 12.08 -6.28
CA ALA A 53 -17.94 12.77 -5.49
C ALA A 53 -18.46 11.81 -4.41
N THR A 54 -19.24 12.30 -3.47
CA THR A 54 -19.90 11.42 -2.49
C THR A 54 -20.78 10.40 -3.21
N GLY A 55 -20.62 9.13 -2.86
CA GLY A 55 -21.35 8.01 -3.43
C GLY A 55 -20.75 7.42 -4.70
N THR A 56 -19.68 8.01 -5.25
CA THR A 56 -18.98 7.44 -6.41
C THR A 56 -18.44 6.05 -6.05
N THR A 57 -18.85 5.03 -6.80
CA THR A 57 -18.29 3.67 -6.68
C THR A 57 -16.83 3.67 -7.13
N VAL A 58 -15.96 3.06 -6.34
CA VAL A 58 -14.52 2.99 -6.62
C VAL A 58 -14.00 1.57 -6.50
N ALA A 59 -12.95 1.28 -7.26
CA ALA A 59 -12.12 0.09 -7.06
C ALA A 59 -10.77 0.55 -6.50
N VAL A 60 -10.42 0.10 -5.30
CA VAL A 60 -9.11 0.38 -4.71
C VAL A 60 -8.09 -0.50 -5.40
N GLN A 61 -7.23 0.10 -6.23
CA GLN A 61 -6.08 -0.60 -6.77
C GLN A 61 -5.03 -0.71 -5.67
N ALA A 62 -4.48 -1.90 -5.48
CA ALA A 62 -3.34 -2.12 -4.58
C ALA A 62 -2.07 -1.53 -5.22
N GLY A 63 -2.00 -0.20 -5.30
CA GLY A 63 -0.82 0.54 -5.72
C GLY A 63 0.12 0.68 -4.54
N ALA A 64 1.34 0.14 -4.70
CA ALA A 64 2.49 0.21 -3.80
C ALA A 64 2.21 0.90 -2.46
N ARG A 65 1.67 0.15 -1.50
CA ARG A 65 1.89 0.49 -0.09
C ARG A 65 3.40 0.67 0.01
N GLY A 66 3.85 1.82 0.49
CA GLY A 66 5.16 1.93 1.11
C GLY A 66 5.18 0.94 2.27
N ALA A 67 5.44 -0.32 1.95
CA ALA A 67 5.63 -1.35 2.94
C ALA A 67 6.81 -0.89 3.80
N PRO A 68 6.76 -1.02 5.13
CA PRO A 68 8.00 -1.22 5.83
C PRO A 68 8.67 -2.40 5.13
N SER A 69 9.82 -2.15 4.51
CA SER A 69 10.60 -3.19 3.85
C SER A 69 10.65 -4.40 4.79
N PRO A 70 10.31 -5.62 4.36
CA PRO A 70 10.48 -6.78 5.21
C PRO A 70 11.96 -6.86 5.53
N ALA A 71 12.32 -6.44 6.76
CA ALA A 71 13.65 -6.62 7.29
C ALA A 71 13.92 -8.12 7.22
N LYS A 72 14.84 -8.49 6.31
CA LYS A 72 15.50 -9.78 6.13
C LYS A 72 14.97 -10.87 7.08
N SER A 73 14.02 -11.69 6.61
CA SER A 73 13.97 -13.07 7.09
C SER A 73 15.18 -13.77 6.50
N ASP A 74 16.26 -13.80 7.27
CA ASP A 74 17.41 -14.67 7.11
C ASP A 74 16.92 -16.13 7.15
N THR A 75 16.36 -16.56 6.03
CA THR A 75 15.98 -17.96 5.82
C THR A 75 17.26 -18.69 5.50
N GLY A 76 17.88 -19.23 6.55
CA GLY A 76 18.98 -20.16 6.48
C GLY A 76 18.62 -21.32 5.55
N ASN A 77 19.11 -21.24 4.32
CA ASN A 77 19.05 -22.29 3.31
C ASN A 77 20.08 -23.37 3.63
N ARG A 78 19.80 -24.18 4.67
CA ARG A 78 20.44 -25.50 4.82
C ARG A 78 19.96 -26.42 3.72
N LYS A 79 20.67 -26.43 2.59
CA LYS A 79 20.57 -27.49 1.57
C LYS A 79 21.47 -28.65 2.00
N LEU A 80 20.88 -29.63 2.67
CA LEU A 80 21.48 -30.96 2.85
C LEU A 80 21.33 -31.69 1.51
N GLU A 81 22.36 -31.66 0.68
CA GLU A 81 22.44 -32.50 -0.51
C GLU A 81 23.21 -33.77 -0.16
N THR A 82 22.46 -34.80 0.23
CA THR A 82 22.99 -36.17 0.33
C THR A 82 23.29 -36.68 -1.08
N GLY A 83 24.57 -36.69 -1.43
CA GLY A 83 25.07 -37.10 -2.74
C GLY A 83 24.87 -38.59 -3.01
N ASN A 84 23.87 -38.90 -3.84
CA ASN A 84 23.70 -40.22 -4.45
C ASN A 84 24.70 -40.37 -5.61
N ARG A 85 25.94 -40.79 -5.30
CA ARG A 85 26.92 -41.19 -6.32
C ARG A 85 26.46 -42.49 -6.99
N LYS A 86 25.95 -42.39 -8.22
CA LYS A 86 25.79 -43.52 -9.13
C LYS A 86 27.18 -44.04 -9.52
N LEU A 87 27.36 -45.36 -9.43
CA LEU A 87 28.57 -46.07 -9.83
C LEU A 87 28.62 -46.12 -11.37
N ASP A 88 29.71 -45.60 -11.92
CA ASP A 88 30.06 -45.73 -13.33
C ASP A 88 30.58 -47.14 -13.57
N THR A 89 29.75 -48.01 -14.15
CA THR A 89 30.20 -49.31 -14.64
C THR A 89 30.84 -49.08 -16.01
N GLY A 90 32.17 -49.01 -16.02
CA GLY A 90 32.97 -48.87 -17.23
C GLY A 90 32.73 -50.01 -18.22
N ASN A 91 32.34 -49.65 -19.44
CA ASN A 91 32.23 -50.56 -20.57
C ASN A 91 33.32 -50.16 -21.59
N ARG A 92 34.49 -50.81 -21.50
CA ARG A 92 35.51 -50.77 -22.55
C ARG A 92 35.22 -51.89 -23.55
N LYS A 93 35.04 -51.55 -24.82
CA LYS A 93 35.15 -52.46 -25.95
C LYS A 93 36.11 -51.87 -26.97
#